data_AF-A0A0C2T8Z0-F1
#
_entry.id   AF-A0A0C2T8Z0-F1
#
_cell.length_a   1.000
_cell.length_b   1.000
_cell.length_c   1.000
_cell.angle_alpha   90.00
_cell.angle_beta   90.00
_cell.angle_gamma   90.00
#
_symmetry.space_group_name_H-M   'P 1'
#
loop_
_entity.id
_entity.type
_entity.pdbx_description
1 polymer ?
#
loop_
_entity_poly.entity_id
_entity_poly.type
_entity_poly.pdbx_seq_one_letter_code
_entity_poly.pdbx_strand_id
1 'polypeptide(L)'
;MTTTLPFILQLRCACETIFDIMLSAYIAGLKAYYQGLKRPSLDGWDRALQSADRALGGFREAEVQRKDGDLDSADATVDQALLALQERYKFYSHLQSDQSFLTPSQYRSSPDFIQI
;
A
#
# COMPACT_ATOMS: atom_id res chain seq x y z
N MET A 1 -25.01 30.51 0.00
CA MET A 1 -24.34 29.22 0.24
C MET A 1 -23.53 28.81 -0.98
N THR A 2 -22.53 29.61 -1.38
CA THR A 2 -21.77 29.42 -2.63
C THR A 2 -20.32 28.96 -2.41
N THR A 3 -19.90 28.77 -1.16
CA THR A 3 -18.52 28.46 -0.78
C THR A 3 -18.28 26.98 -0.44
N THR A 4 -19.35 26.21 -0.23
CA THR A 4 -19.25 24.81 0.22
C THR A 4 -18.69 23.88 -0.84
N LEU A 5 -19.10 24.04 -2.11
CA LEU A 5 -18.65 23.19 -3.20
C LEU A 5 -17.14 23.38 -3.52
N PRO A 6 -16.62 24.62 -3.66
CA PRO A 6 -15.18 24.84 -3.81
C PRO A 6 -14.36 24.27 -2.65
N PHE A 7 -14.86 24.44 -1.43
CA PHE A 7 -14.19 23.91 -0.22
C PHE A 7 -14.10 22.38 -0.21
N ILE A 8 -15.20 21.69 -0.53
CA ILE A 8 -15.23 20.21 -0.57
C ILE A 8 -14.27 19.68 -1.65
N LEU A 9 -14.21 20.32 -2.82
CA LEU A 9 -13.31 19.90 -3.89
C LEU A 9 -11.83 20.09 -3.51
N GLN A 10 -11.49 21.20 -2.85
CA GLN A 10 -10.13 21.44 -2.35
C GLN A 10 -9.76 20.44 -1.24
N LEU A 11 -10.68 20.17 -0.31
CA LEU A 11 -10.48 19.18 0.75
C LEU A 11 -10.23 17.78 0.17
N ARG A 12 -11.00 17.38 -0.84
CA ARG A 12 -10.81 16.10 -1.55
C ARG A 12 -9.40 15.99 -2.11
N CYS A 13 -8.93 17.00 -2.85
CA CYS A 13 -7.58 17.02 -3.43
C CYS A 13 -6.48 16.91 -2.36
N ALA A 14 -6.65 17.62 -1.23
CA ALA A 14 -5.72 17.53 -0.11
C ALA A 14 -5.70 16.11 0.51
N CYS A 15 -6.86 15.51 0.72
CA CYS A 15 -6.99 14.14 1.25
C CYS A 15 -6.35 13.11 0.31
N GLU A 16 -6.57 13.22 -0.99
CA GLU A 16 -6.00 12.34 -2.01
C GLU A 16 -4.47 12.43 -2.03
N THR A 17 -3.92 13.65 -1.94
CA THR A 17 -2.48 13.88 -1.86
C THR A 17 -1.86 13.25 -0.61
N ILE A 18 -2.48 13.46 0.55
CA ILE A 18 -2.01 12.86 1.82
C ILE A 18 -2.06 11.34 1.72
N PHE A 19 -3.14 10.79 1.17
CA PHE A 19 -3.30 9.35 1.01
C PHE A 19 -2.23 8.76 0.07
N ASP A 20 -1.94 9.39 -1.08
CA ASP A 20 -0.89 8.95 -2.01
C ASP A 20 0.49 8.91 -1.35
N ILE A 21 0.85 9.97 -0.61
CA ILE A 21 2.14 10.06 0.09
C ILE A 21 2.25 8.95 1.14
N MET A 22 1.22 8.77 1.96
CA MET A 22 1.19 7.77 3.02
C MET A 22 1.25 6.35 2.45
N LEU A 23 0.46 6.06 1.40
CA LEU A 23 0.44 4.76 0.75
C LEU A 23 1.79 4.46 0.07
N SER A 24 2.38 5.43 -0.62
CA SER A 24 3.69 5.29 -1.26
C SER A 24 4.80 4.98 -0.25
N ALA A 25 4.85 5.74 0.85
CA ALA A 25 5.83 5.52 1.92
C ALA A 25 5.65 4.13 2.56
N TYR A 26 4.40 3.72 2.78
CA TYR A 26 4.08 2.41 3.32
C TYR A 26 4.57 1.26 2.43
N ILE A 27 4.29 1.34 1.12
CA ILE A 27 4.71 0.33 0.15
C ILE A 27 6.24 0.27 0.04
N ALA A 28 6.91 1.43 0.03
CA ALA A 28 8.37 1.50 0.03
C ALA A 28 8.97 0.83 1.29
N GLY A 29 8.38 1.08 2.47
CA GLY A 29 8.78 0.44 3.72
C GLY A 29 8.61 -1.08 3.68
N LEU A 30 7.49 -1.58 3.11
CA LEU A 30 7.27 -3.02 2.93
C LEU A 30 8.31 -3.66 2.01
N LYS A 31 8.66 -3.01 0.89
CA LYS A 31 9.70 -3.48 -0.03
C LYS A 31 11.05 -3.57 0.66
N ALA A 32 11.43 -2.52 1.40
CA ALA A 32 12.69 -2.48 2.14
C ALA A 32 12.76 -3.57 3.22
N TYR A 33 11.68 -3.77 3.98
CA TYR A 33 11.58 -4.82 4.98
C TYR A 33 11.76 -6.21 4.37
N TYR A 34 11.08 -6.50 3.26
CA TYR A 34 11.19 -7.78 2.57
C TYR A 34 12.59 -8.03 2.02
N GLN A 35 13.21 -7.05 1.37
CA GLN A 35 14.58 -7.16 0.86
C GLN A 35 15.60 -7.39 1.97
N GLY A 36 15.41 -6.76 3.14
CA GLY A 36 16.28 -6.92 4.31
C GLY A 36 16.23 -8.32 4.94
N LEU A 37 15.13 -9.06 4.75
CA LEU A 37 14.94 -10.38 5.38
C LEU A 37 15.73 -11.52 4.71
N LYS A 38 16.39 -11.32 3.55
CA LYS A 38 17.09 -12.37 2.77
C LYS A 38 16.29 -13.69 2.66
N ARG A 39 14.95 -13.64 2.68
CA ARG A 39 14.11 -14.83 2.62
C ARG A 39 13.92 -15.28 1.16
N PRO A 40 13.80 -16.60 0.89
CA PRO A 40 13.35 -17.08 -0.41
C PRO A 40 12.00 -16.43 -0.76
N SER A 41 11.74 -16.22 -2.05
CA SER A 41 10.47 -15.64 -2.48
C SER A 41 9.31 -16.46 -1.94
N LEU A 42 8.54 -15.85 -1.05
CA LEU A 42 7.26 -16.39 -0.66
C LEU A 42 6.30 -15.82 -1.69
N ASP A 43 5.76 -16.66 -2.58
CA ASP A 43 4.84 -16.23 -3.65
C ASP A 43 3.71 -15.31 -3.14
N GLY A 44 3.32 -15.45 -1.87
CA GLY A 44 2.36 -14.55 -1.21
C GLY A 44 2.84 -13.12 -0.96
N TRP A 45 4.13 -12.92 -0.66
CA TRP A 45 4.72 -11.59 -0.47
C TRP A 45 4.87 -10.83 -1.79
N ASP A 46 5.35 -11.50 -2.83
CA ASP A 46 5.48 -10.88 -4.15
C ASP A 46 4.09 -10.48 -4.70
N ARG A 47 3.08 -11.34 -4.52
CA ARG A 47 1.68 -11.02 -4.85
C ARG A 47 1.12 -9.87 -4.02
N ALA A 48 1.42 -9.82 -2.72
CA ALA A 48 0.99 -8.73 -1.85
C ALA A 48 1.62 -7.39 -2.27
N LEU A 49 2.90 -7.38 -2.63
CA LEU A 49 3.59 -6.20 -3.13
C LEU A 49 3.04 -5.75 -4.49
N GLN A 50 2.83 -6.69 -5.42
CA GLN A 50 2.27 -6.38 -6.73
C GLN A 50 0.84 -5.82 -6.63
N SER A 51 0.03 -6.37 -5.73
CA SER A 51 -1.32 -5.90 -5.44
C SER A 51 -1.32 -4.50 -4.81
N ALA A 52 -0.37 -4.20 -3.91
CA ALA A 52 -0.15 -2.86 -3.38
C ALA A 52 0.28 -1.84 -4.45
N ASP A 53 1.24 -2.19 -5.32
CA ASP A 53 1.67 -1.33 -6.42
C ASP A 53 0.52 -1.06 -7.41
N ARG A 54 -0.30 -2.07 -7.70
CA ARG A 54 -1.50 -1.92 -8.53
C ARG A 54 -2.51 -0.97 -7.90
N ALA A 55 -2.75 -1.08 -6.59
CA ALA A 55 -3.63 -0.17 -5.87
C ALA A 55 -3.13 1.28 -5.97
N LEU A 56 -1.84 1.51 -5.70
CA LEU A 56 -1.22 2.85 -5.79
C LEU A 56 -1.35 3.43 -7.21
N GLY A 57 -1.06 2.63 -8.23
CA GLY A 57 -1.24 3.03 -9.63
C GLY A 57 -2.69 3.40 -9.94
N GLY A 58 -3.66 2.62 -9.46
CA GLY A 58 -5.08 2.90 -9.64
C GLY A 58 -5.54 4.20 -8.98
N PHE A 59 -5.09 4.50 -7.76
CA PHE A 59 -5.44 5.77 -7.11
C PHE A 59 -4.89 7.00 -7.85
N ARG A 60 -3.66 6.91 -8.38
CA ARG A 60 -3.07 7.98 -9.20
C ARG A 60 -3.79 8.15 -10.52
N GLU A 61 -4.17 7.06 -11.16
CA GLU A 61 -4.95 7.08 -12.41
C GLU A 61 -6.33 7.73 -12.19
N ALA A 62 -7.01 7.39 -11.09
CA ALA A 62 -8.28 8.02 -10.74
C ALA A 62 -8.15 9.53 -10.51
N GLU A 63 -7.01 10.00 -9.96
CA GLU A 63 -6.73 11.43 -9.83
C GLU A 63 -6.57 12.11 -11.20
N VAL A 64 -5.90 11.44 -12.16
CA VAL A 64 -5.77 11.95 -13.53
C VAL A 64 -7.15 12.06 -14.19
N GLN A 65 -7.97 11.01 -14.11
CA GLN A 65 -9.33 11.00 -14.68
C GLN A 65 -10.21 12.13 -14.10
N ARG A 66 -10.08 12.43 -12.80
CA ARG A 66 -10.77 13.57 -12.18
C ARG A 66 -10.33 14.91 -12.72
N LYS A 67 -9.02 15.09 -12.94
CA LYS A 67 -8.47 16.32 -13.54
C LYS A 67 -8.98 16.54 -14.97
N ASP A 68 -9.25 15.45 -15.68
CA ASP A 68 -9.82 15.46 -17.02
C ASP A 68 -11.36 15.59 -17.03
N GLY A 69 -12.00 15.60 -15.86
CA GLY A 69 -13.44 15.73 -15.69
C GLY A 69 -14.23 14.42 -15.84
N ASP A 70 -13.55 13.28 -15.98
CA ASP A 70 -14.16 11.95 -16.08
C ASP A 70 -14.36 11.34 -14.68
N LEU A 71 -15.43 11.79 -14.00
CA LEU A 71 -15.72 11.40 -12.61
C LEU A 71 -16.18 9.94 -12.49
N ASP A 72 -16.95 9.45 -13.47
CA ASP A 72 -17.49 8.08 -13.44
C ASP A 72 -16.38 7.05 -13.58
N SER A 73 -15.45 7.26 -14.52
CA SER A 73 -14.27 6.41 -14.66
C SER A 73 -13.37 6.49 -13.42
N ALA A 74 -13.21 7.69 -12.85
CA ALA A 74 -12.39 7.88 -11.65
C ALA A 74 -12.92 7.08 -10.46
N ASP A 75 -14.23 7.09 -10.22
CA ASP A 75 -14.83 6.38 -9.11
C ASP A 75 -14.76 4.85 -9.33
N ALA A 76 -15.01 4.37 -10.56
CA ALA A 76 -14.79 2.97 -10.91
C ALA A 76 -13.33 2.53 -10.72
N THR A 77 -12.37 3.39 -11.08
CA THR A 77 -10.93 3.12 -10.90
C THR A 77 -10.56 3.07 -9.42
N VAL A 78 -11.14 3.95 -8.58
CA VAL A 78 -10.96 3.89 -7.12
C VAL A 78 -11.49 2.58 -6.54
N ASP A 79 -12.66 2.11 -6.97
CA ASP A 79 -13.21 0.84 -6.50
C ASP A 79 -12.28 -0.33 -6.84
N GLN A 80 -11.71 -0.35 -8.04
CA GLN A 80 -10.71 -1.36 -8.44
C GLN A 80 -9.42 -1.25 -7.61
N ALA A 81 -8.95 -0.03 -7.35
CA ALA A 81 -7.76 0.21 -6.52
C ALA A 81 -7.97 -0.27 -5.07
N LEU A 82 -9.17 -0.05 -4.52
CA LEU A 82 -9.56 -0.54 -3.19
C LEU A 82 -9.60 -2.07 -3.13
N LEU A 83 -10.12 -2.74 -4.17
CA LEU A 83 -10.11 -4.20 -4.25
C LEU A 83 -8.68 -4.76 -4.24
N ALA A 84 -7.77 -4.16 -5.01
CA ALA A 84 -6.35 -4.53 -4.98
C ALA A 84 -5.77 -4.32 -3.57
N LEU A 85 -6.05 -3.20 -2.92
CA LEU A 85 -5.58 -2.97 -1.54
C LEU A 85 -6.11 -4.04 -0.56
N GLN A 86 -7.36 -4.46 -0.71
CA GLN A 86 -7.97 -5.51 0.10
C GLN A 86 -7.34 -6.89 -0.14
N GLU A 87 -7.05 -7.24 -1.39
CA GLU A 87 -6.33 -8.48 -1.73
C GLU A 87 -4.98 -8.55 -1.02
N ARG A 88 -4.23 -7.44 -1.05
CA ARG A 88 -2.97 -7.32 -0.31
C ARG A 88 -3.13 -7.59 1.19
N TYR A 89 -4.20 -7.07 1.82
CA TYR A 89 -4.47 -7.33 3.24
C TYR A 89 -4.77 -8.80 3.52
N LYS A 90 -5.53 -9.47 2.64
CA LYS A 90 -5.83 -10.91 2.77
C LYS A 90 -4.56 -11.75 2.73
N PHE A 91 -3.62 -11.45 1.82
CA PHE A 91 -2.33 -12.16 1.78
C PHE A 91 -1.53 -11.97 3.05
N TYR A 92 -1.49 -10.74 3.58
CA TYR A 92 -0.78 -10.46 4.84
C TYR A 92 -1.42 -11.19 6.05
N SER A 93 -2.75 -11.22 6.15
CA SER A 93 -3.43 -11.94 7.24
C SER A 93 -3.19 -13.45 7.18
N HIS A 94 -3.15 -14.03 5.99
CA HIS A 94 -2.83 -15.45 5.81
C HIS A 94 -1.38 -15.77 6.21
N LEU A 95 -0.43 -14.91 5.83
CA LEU A 95 0.97 -15.03 6.23
C LEU A 95 1.19 -14.88 7.75
N GLN A 96 0.33 -14.11 8.44
CA GLN A 96 0.39 -13.92 9.89
C GLN A 96 -0.26 -15.08 10.67
N SER A 97 -1.28 -15.73 10.11
CA SER A 97 -1.89 -16.94 10.70
C SER A 97 -0.99 -18.18 10.60
N ASP A 98 -0.08 -18.23 9.64
CA ASP A 98 1.01 -19.20 9.61
C ASP A 98 2.04 -18.82 10.70
N GLN A 99 1.85 -19.36 11.91
CA GLN A 99 2.68 -19.13 13.11
C GLN A 99 4.19 -19.43 12.94
N SER A 100 4.63 -19.93 11.79
CA SER A 100 6.05 -20.05 11.43
C SER A 100 6.73 -18.70 11.18
N PHE A 101 5.98 -17.62 10.93
CA PHE A 101 6.55 -16.31 10.62
C PHE A 101 7.02 -15.52 11.84
N LEU A 102 6.50 -15.83 13.03
CA LEU A 102 6.71 -15.07 14.26
C LEU A 102 7.52 -15.79 15.33
N THR A 103 8.22 -16.89 15.03
CA THR A 103 9.13 -17.47 16.02
C THR A 103 10.35 -16.56 16.21
N PRO A 104 10.53 -15.91 17.38
CA PRO A 104 11.67 -15.01 17.62
C PRO A 104 12.99 -15.76 17.81
N SER A 105 13.01 -17.09 17.62
CA SER A 105 14.13 -17.94 18.00
C SER A 105 15.32 -17.88 17.03
N GLN A 106 15.17 -17.29 15.84
CA GLN A 106 16.24 -17.22 14.84
C GLN A 106 17.06 -15.92 14.88
N TYR A 107 16.69 -14.93 15.70
CA TYR A 107 17.48 -13.71 15.89
C TYR A 107 18.66 -13.85 16.87
N ARG A 108 18.79 -14.99 17.56
CA ARG A 108 19.74 -15.14 18.68
C ARG A 108 21.10 -15.76 18.31
N SER A 109 21.44 -15.86 17.02
CA SER A 109 22.65 -16.58 16.59
C SER A 109 23.53 -15.80 15.60
N SER A 110 23.61 -14.48 15.71
CA SER A 110 24.68 -13.73 15.04
C SER A 110 25.38 -12.84 16.07
N PRO A 111 26.58 -13.21 16.55
CA PRO A 111 27.31 -12.43 17.56
C PRO A 111 27.86 -11.09 17.04
N ASP A 112 27.64 -10.73 15.77
CA ASP A 112 28.28 -9.56 15.14
C ASP A 112 27.40 -8.30 15.07
N PHE A 113 26.16 -8.33 15.59
CA PHE A 113 25.34 -7.12 15.72
C PHE A 113 25.51 -6.55 17.13
N ILE A 114 26.61 -5.86 17.40
CA ILE A 114 26.79 -4.58 18.14
C ILE A 114 28.30 -4.43 18.39
N GLN A 115 28.97 -3.61 17.58
CA GLN A 115 30.03 -2.71 18.08
C GLN A 115 29.81 -1.35 17.43
N ILE A 116 29.31 -0.41 18.24
CA ILE A 116 29.51 1.03 18.08
C ILE A 116 30.75 1.36 18.90
#